data_AF-A0A357FME9-F1
#
_entry.id   AF-A0A357FME9-F1
#
_cell.length_a   1.000
_cell.length_b   1.000
_cell.length_c   1.000
_cell.angle_alpha   90.00
_cell.angle_beta   90.00
_cell.angle_gamma   90.00
#
_symmetry.space_group_name_H-M   'P 1'
#
loop_
_entity.id
_entity.type
_entity.pdbx_description
1 polymer ?
#
loop_
_entity_poly.entity_id
_entity_poly.type
_entity_poly.pdbx_seq_one_letter_code
_entity_poly.pdbx_strand_id
1 'polypeptide(L)'
;PSQSLRKNIGAISSYVSASTIIVSASKGLESTSGMRMTEIIKEEIPDLSPDNICALSGPNLSNEILAGKPSSSVICSINLTTAKSAQSILNCSHLRLYTNTDVIGVEICGALKNITAIAAGICDGLNLGDNAKASIITRGL
;
A
#
# COMPACT_ATOMS: atom_id res chain seq x y z
N PRO A 1 -10.46 4.71 -0.29
CA PRO A 1 -10.73 3.44 0.44
C PRO A 1 -10.59 2.25 -0.51
N SER A 2 -10.16 1.07 -0.04
CA SER A 2 -10.00 -0.10 -0.91
C SER A 2 -11.31 -0.54 -1.57
N GLN A 3 -12.41 -0.53 -0.81
CA GLN A 3 -13.74 -0.94 -1.30
C GLN A 3 -14.29 -0.08 -2.44
N SER A 4 -13.85 1.17 -2.55
CA SER A 4 -14.28 2.08 -3.61
C SER A 4 -13.32 2.12 -4.79
N LEU A 5 -12.17 1.42 -4.71
CA LEU A 5 -11.10 1.57 -5.70
C LEU A 5 -11.57 1.15 -7.09
N ARG A 6 -12.19 -0.03 -7.23
CA ARG A 6 -12.67 -0.55 -8.50
C ARG A 6 -13.55 0.45 -9.24
N LYS A 7 -14.62 0.92 -8.57
CA LYS A 7 -15.53 1.94 -9.10
C LYS A 7 -14.78 3.21 -9.53
N ASN A 8 -13.83 3.67 -8.71
CA ASN A 8 -13.10 4.90 -8.98
C ASN A 8 -12.16 4.75 -10.19
N ILE A 9 -11.46 3.62 -10.32
CA ILE A 9 -10.58 3.35 -11.46
C ILE A 9 -11.41 3.20 -12.74
N GLY A 10 -12.51 2.44 -12.69
CA GLY A 10 -13.42 2.33 -13.83
C GLY A 10 -13.99 3.67 -14.30
N ALA A 11 -14.20 4.64 -13.39
CA ALA A 11 -14.67 5.98 -13.73
C ALA A 11 -13.62 6.85 -14.43
N ILE A 12 -12.33 6.55 -14.28
CA ILE A 12 -11.23 7.33 -14.87
C ILE A 12 -10.49 6.60 -15.99
N SER A 13 -10.80 5.32 -16.24
CA SER A 13 -10.03 4.43 -17.12
C SER A 13 -9.85 5.00 -18.53
N SER A 14 -10.89 5.63 -19.09
CA SER A 14 -10.87 6.24 -20.43
C SER A 14 -9.96 7.47 -20.55
N TYR A 15 -9.52 8.05 -19.44
CA TYR A 15 -8.62 9.21 -19.40
C TYR A 15 -7.16 8.83 -19.11
N VAL A 16 -6.89 7.56 -18.81
CA VAL A 16 -5.54 7.06 -18.52
C VAL A 16 -4.86 6.65 -19.82
N SER A 17 -3.72 7.28 -20.12
CA SER A 17 -2.90 6.88 -21.28
C SER A 17 -2.07 5.63 -20.96
N ALA A 18 -1.67 4.89 -21.99
CA ALA A 18 -0.79 3.73 -21.85
C ALA A 18 0.57 4.06 -21.21
N SER A 19 1.04 5.30 -21.29
CA SER A 19 2.29 5.78 -20.70
C SER A 19 2.14 6.32 -19.27
N THR A 20 0.93 6.37 -18.73
CA THR A 20 0.67 6.91 -17.39
C THR A 20 1.17 5.95 -16.32
N ILE A 21 1.92 6.47 -15.33
CA ILE A 21 2.26 5.71 -14.12
C ILE A 21 1.15 5.89 -13.09
N ILE A 22 0.56 4.79 -12.61
CA ILE A 22 -0.43 4.81 -11.53
C ILE A 22 0.22 4.36 -10.23
N VAL A 23 0.11 5.16 -9.18
CA VAL A 23 0.55 4.80 -7.83
C VAL A 23 -0.66 4.60 -6.93
N SER A 24 -0.92 3.37 -6.50
CA SER A 24 -1.95 3.05 -5.53
C SER A 24 -1.45 3.27 -4.10
N ALA A 25 -2.03 4.22 -3.38
CA ALA A 25 -1.84 4.37 -1.93
C ALA A 25 -2.91 3.65 -1.10
N SER A 26 -3.84 2.93 -1.75
CA SER A 26 -4.89 2.16 -1.08
C SER A 26 -4.30 0.89 -0.47
N LYS A 27 -4.76 0.55 0.74
CA LYS A 27 -4.34 -0.65 1.47
C LYS A 27 -5.53 -1.55 1.74
N GLY A 28 -5.32 -2.85 1.66
CA GLY A 28 -6.36 -3.86 1.83
C GLY A 28 -6.56 -4.69 0.58
N LEU A 29 -7.57 -5.54 0.62
CA LEU A 29 -8.05 -6.36 -0.49
C LEU A 29 -9.50 -5.98 -0.80
N GLU A 30 -9.94 -6.20 -2.03
CA GLU A 30 -11.36 -6.12 -2.36
C GLU A 30 -12.12 -7.27 -1.68
N SER A 31 -13.18 -6.95 -0.96
CA SER A 31 -13.89 -7.91 -0.12
C SER A 31 -14.63 -9.01 -0.89
N THR A 32 -15.03 -8.73 -2.13
CA THR A 32 -15.80 -9.65 -2.96
C THR A 32 -14.92 -10.64 -3.71
N SER A 33 -13.80 -10.17 -4.26
CA SER A 33 -12.90 -10.96 -5.11
C SER A 33 -11.64 -11.44 -4.39
N GLY A 34 -11.26 -10.80 -3.28
CA GLY A 34 -9.97 -11.00 -2.63
C GLY A 34 -8.80 -10.34 -3.37
N MET A 35 -9.06 -9.59 -4.45
CA MET A 35 -8.00 -9.01 -5.28
C MET A 35 -7.26 -7.89 -4.58
N ARG A 36 -5.96 -7.80 -4.89
CA ARG A 36 -5.08 -6.72 -4.49
C ARG A 36 -5.39 -5.45 -5.29
N MET A 37 -4.96 -4.30 -4.77
CA MET A 37 -5.28 -3.01 -5.36
C MET A 37 -4.64 -2.85 -6.75
N THR A 38 -3.41 -3.34 -6.92
CA THR A 38 -2.72 -3.35 -8.23
C THR A 38 -3.41 -4.26 -9.26
N GLU A 39 -3.98 -5.39 -8.83
CA GLU A 39 -4.73 -6.30 -9.70
C GLU A 39 -6.02 -5.65 -10.19
N ILE A 40 -6.75 -4.98 -9.29
CA ILE A 40 -7.97 -4.22 -9.65
C ILE A 40 -7.64 -3.13 -10.66
N ILE A 41 -6.54 -2.38 -10.47
CA ILE A 41 -6.14 -1.33 -11.42
C ILE A 41 -5.88 -1.93 -12.80
N LYS A 42 -5.21 -3.10 -12.87
CA LYS A 42 -4.93 -3.76 -14.13
C LYS A 42 -6.19 -4.32 -14.80
N GLU A 43 -7.15 -4.82 -14.02
CA GLU A 43 -8.42 -5.33 -14.53
C GLU A 43 -9.28 -4.20 -15.11
N GLU A 44 -9.38 -3.07 -14.41
CA GLU A 44 -10.21 -1.93 -14.81
C GLU A 44 -9.57 -1.07 -15.93
N ILE A 45 -8.26 -1.21 -16.15
CA ILE A 45 -7.54 -0.55 -17.26
C ILE A 45 -6.70 -1.59 -18.02
N PRO A 46 -7.32 -2.41 -18.89
CA PRO A 46 -6.64 -3.50 -19.59
C PRO A 46 -5.46 -3.05 -20.45
N ASP A 47 -5.51 -1.85 -21.02
CA ASP A 47 -4.45 -1.30 -21.89
C ASP A 47 -3.23 -0.76 -21.12
N LEU A 48 -3.34 -0.59 -19.79
CA LEU A 48 -2.22 -0.12 -18.98
C LEU A 48 -1.24 -1.27 -18.71
N SER A 49 0.04 -1.09 -19.06
CA SER A 49 1.06 -2.09 -18.73
C SER A 49 1.16 -2.28 -17.21
N PRO A 50 1.24 -3.53 -16.70
CA PRO A 50 1.56 -3.78 -15.29
C PRO A 50 2.86 -3.11 -14.82
N ASP A 51 3.80 -2.87 -15.74
CA ASP A 51 5.05 -2.16 -15.45
C ASP A 51 4.83 -0.69 -15.05
N ASN A 52 3.68 -0.12 -15.38
CA ASN A 52 3.32 1.26 -15.05
C ASN A 52 2.49 1.36 -13.76
N ILE A 53 2.26 0.24 -13.07
CA ILE A 53 1.50 0.21 -11.83
C ILE A 53 2.47 0.10 -10.65
N CYS A 54 2.29 0.99 -9.68
CA CYS A 54 3.00 1.01 -8.42
C CYS A 54 2.02 0.89 -7.25
N ALA A 55 2.47 0.31 -6.14
CA ALA A 55 1.81 0.41 -4.85
C ALA A 55 2.69 1.18 -3.85
N LEU A 56 2.05 1.95 -2.98
CA LEU A 56 2.67 2.72 -1.91
C LEU A 56 2.14 2.20 -0.57
N SER A 57 3.01 1.61 0.24
CA SER A 57 2.66 1.06 1.54
C SER A 57 3.75 1.34 2.58
N GLY A 58 3.38 1.43 3.85
CA GLY A 58 4.29 1.77 4.94
C GLY A 58 3.59 2.54 6.06
N PRO A 59 4.34 2.91 7.11
CA PRO A 59 3.87 3.80 8.18
C PRO A 59 3.78 5.23 7.64
N ASN A 60 2.61 5.59 7.11
CA ASN A 60 2.33 6.91 6.52
C ASN A 60 1.08 7.54 7.14
N LEU A 61 1.10 7.78 8.45
CA LEU A 61 0.03 8.52 9.11
C LEU A 61 -0.05 9.93 8.53
N SER A 62 -1.15 10.24 7.85
CA SER A 62 -1.31 11.50 7.10
C SER A 62 -1.06 12.74 7.95
N ASN A 63 -1.53 12.74 9.19
CA ASN A 63 -1.39 13.87 10.10
C ASN A 63 0.07 14.11 10.52
N GLU A 64 0.88 13.05 10.62
CA GLU A 64 2.29 13.16 10.98
C GLU A 64 3.13 13.68 9.80
N ILE A 65 2.82 13.19 8.60
CA ILE A 65 3.44 13.68 7.36
C ILE A 65 3.12 15.18 7.17
N LEU A 66 1.85 15.57 7.34
CA LEU A 66 1.43 16.99 7.24
C LEU A 66 2.09 17.87 8.32
N ALA A 67 2.39 17.32 9.49
CA ALA A 67 3.13 17.99 10.55
C ALA A 67 4.66 18.02 10.31
N GLY A 68 5.15 17.51 9.17
CA GLY A 68 6.57 17.46 8.84
C GLY A 68 7.39 16.47 9.68
N LYS A 69 6.73 15.53 10.37
CA LYS A 69 7.44 14.51 11.15
C LYS A 69 8.10 13.48 10.23
N PRO A 70 9.31 12.99 10.57
CA PRO A 70 9.98 11.98 9.77
C PRO A 70 9.12 10.74 9.56
N SER A 71 8.86 10.40 8.31
CA SER A 71 8.11 9.22 7.90
C SER A 71 8.87 8.44 6.84
N SER A 72 8.71 7.13 6.84
CA SER A 72 9.29 6.24 5.83
C SER A 72 8.21 5.36 5.22
N SER A 73 8.29 5.09 3.92
CA SER A 73 7.39 4.15 3.26
C SER A 73 8.07 3.44 2.09
N VAL A 74 7.43 2.41 1.57
CA VAL A 74 7.87 1.63 0.43
C VAL A 74 6.99 1.97 -0.77
N ILE A 75 7.62 2.27 -1.89
CA ILE A 75 6.98 2.28 -3.20
C ILE A 75 7.45 1.06 -3.98
N CYS A 76 6.54 0.26 -4.48
CA CYS A 76 6.87 -0.96 -5.20
C CYS A 76 6.18 -1.05 -6.55
N SER A 77 6.87 -1.68 -7.49
CA SER A 77 6.36 -2.01 -8.82
C SER A 77 7.14 -3.22 -9.33
N ILE A 78 6.54 -4.02 -10.21
CA ILE A 78 7.27 -5.10 -10.87
C ILE A 78 8.44 -4.56 -11.72
N ASN A 79 8.35 -3.30 -12.16
CA ASN A 79 9.42 -2.60 -12.86
C ASN A 79 10.12 -1.61 -11.92
N LEU A 80 11.38 -1.92 -11.59
CA LEU A 80 12.19 -1.08 -10.70
C LEU A 80 12.37 0.36 -11.24
N THR A 81 12.43 0.54 -12.56
CA THR A 81 12.55 1.87 -13.18
C THR A 81 11.31 2.71 -12.88
N THR A 82 10.12 2.13 -13.02
CA THR A 82 8.86 2.79 -12.67
C THR A 82 8.79 3.13 -11.18
N ALA A 83 9.19 2.19 -10.31
CA ALA A 83 9.25 2.44 -8.87
C ALA A 83 10.20 3.60 -8.53
N LYS A 84 11.37 3.68 -9.18
CA LYS A 84 12.33 4.79 -9.01
C LYS A 84 11.81 6.13 -9.55
N SER A 85 11.13 6.12 -10.69
CA SER A 85 10.48 7.32 -11.23
C SER A 85 9.39 7.84 -10.30
N ALA A 86 8.55 6.96 -9.76
CA ALA A 86 7.53 7.37 -8.80
C ALA A 86 8.15 7.80 -7.45
N GLN A 87 9.23 7.15 -7.01
CA GLN A 87 10.01 7.54 -5.84
C GLN A 87 10.56 8.96 -5.97
N SER A 88 11.18 9.31 -7.11
CA SER A 88 11.81 10.63 -7.28
C SER A 88 10.80 11.77 -7.25
N ILE A 89 9.56 11.52 -7.69
CA ILE A 89 8.47 12.50 -7.67
C ILE A 89 7.90 12.68 -6.25
N LEU A 90 7.75 11.59 -5.50
CA LEU A 90 7.01 11.60 -4.22
C LEU A 90 7.90 11.73 -2.99
N ASN A 91 9.20 11.45 -3.09
CA ASN A 91 10.14 11.51 -1.98
C ASN A 91 10.43 12.98 -1.60
N CYS A 92 10.33 13.31 -0.32
CA CYS A 92 10.57 14.67 0.18
C CYS A 92 11.33 14.64 1.52
N SER A 93 11.61 15.81 2.09
CA SER A 93 12.42 15.94 3.32
C SER A 93 11.87 15.19 4.54
N HIS A 94 10.55 15.00 4.60
CA HIS A 94 9.84 14.37 5.71
C HIS A 94 9.17 13.04 5.33
N LEU A 95 9.20 12.65 4.06
CA LEU A 95 8.72 11.36 3.57
C LEU A 95 9.81 10.67 2.75
N ARG A 96 10.53 9.75 3.39
CA ARG A 96 11.54 8.92 2.74
C ARG A 96 10.89 7.70 2.12
N LEU A 97 11.00 7.56 0.79
CA LEU A 97 10.52 6.39 0.07
C LEU A 97 11.66 5.42 -0.24
N TYR A 98 11.41 4.12 -0.08
CA TYR A 98 12.29 3.03 -0.48
C TYR A 98 11.64 2.23 -1.62
N THR A 99 12.41 1.79 -2.60
CA THR A 99 11.88 1.00 -3.72
C THR A 99 11.93 -0.49 -3.42
N ASN A 100 10.91 -1.24 -3.84
CA ASN A 100 10.89 -2.70 -3.80
C ASN A 100 10.23 -3.26 -5.08
N THR A 101 10.55 -4.48 -5.48
CA THR A 101 9.91 -5.17 -6.61
C THR A 101 8.86 -6.20 -6.17
N ASP A 102 8.83 -6.58 -4.89
CA ASP A 102 7.82 -7.48 -4.34
C ASP A 102 6.49 -6.74 -4.07
N VAL A 103 5.72 -6.55 -5.13
CA VAL A 103 4.40 -5.91 -5.06
C VAL A 103 3.42 -6.72 -4.19
N ILE A 104 3.46 -8.04 -4.31
CA ILE A 104 2.54 -8.95 -3.61
C ILE A 104 2.77 -8.85 -2.10
N GLY A 105 4.01 -9.06 -1.64
CA GLY A 105 4.33 -9.00 -0.22
C GLY A 105 3.99 -7.65 0.39
N VAL A 106 4.30 -6.55 -0.31
CA VAL A 106 4.02 -5.19 0.19
C VAL A 106 2.51 -4.92 0.33
N GLU A 107 1.68 -5.33 -0.63
CA GLU A 107 0.22 -5.16 -0.55
C GLU A 107 -0.41 -6.06 0.52
N ILE A 108 0.02 -7.32 0.61
CA ILE A 108 -0.47 -8.28 1.61
C ILE A 108 -0.11 -7.81 3.02
N CYS A 109 1.14 -7.42 3.28
CA CYS A 109 1.52 -6.83 4.57
C CYS A 109 0.71 -5.56 4.87
N GLY A 110 0.46 -4.74 3.85
CA GLY A 110 -0.40 -3.55 3.96
C GLY A 110 -1.84 -3.87 4.38
N ALA A 111 -2.39 -4.97 3.88
CA ALA A 111 -3.73 -5.46 4.21
C ALA A 111 -3.79 -6.08 5.61
N LEU A 112 -2.81 -6.91 5.97
CA LEU A 112 -2.79 -7.66 7.24
C LEU A 112 -2.46 -6.77 8.45
N LYS A 113 -1.69 -5.70 8.29
CA LYS A 113 -1.22 -4.86 9.41
C LYS A 113 -2.35 -4.39 10.34
N ASN A 114 -3.53 -4.10 9.80
CA ASN A 114 -4.65 -3.60 10.59
C ASN A 114 -5.28 -4.72 11.44
N ILE A 115 -5.31 -5.95 10.91
CA ILE A 115 -5.75 -7.13 11.67
C ILE A 115 -4.77 -7.41 12.81
N THR A 116 -3.46 -7.39 12.51
CA THR A 116 -2.40 -7.56 13.51
C THR A 116 -2.45 -6.45 14.58
N ALA A 117 -2.73 -5.20 14.18
CA ALA A 117 -2.87 -4.09 15.12
C ALA A 117 -4.08 -4.24 16.06
N ILE A 118 -5.23 -4.73 15.56
CA ILE A 118 -6.39 -5.04 16.41
C ILE A 118 -6.06 -6.15 17.41
N ALA A 119 -5.43 -7.23 16.95
CA ALA A 119 -5.02 -8.33 17.83
C ALA A 119 -4.03 -7.86 18.90
N ALA A 120 -3.06 -7.01 18.54
CA ALA A 120 -2.15 -6.39 19.50
C ALA A 120 -2.88 -5.50 20.52
N GLY A 121 -3.90 -4.74 20.09
CA GLY A 121 -4.73 -3.93 20.97
C GLY A 121 -5.60 -4.77 21.93
N ILE A 122 -6.03 -5.96 21.51
CA ILE A 122 -6.70 -6.92 22.41
C ILE A 122 -5.73 -7.40 23.50
N CYS A 123 -4.47 -7.69 23.15
CA CYS A 123 -3.45 -8.03 24.16
C CYS A 123 -3.24 -6.90 25.16
N ASP A 124 -3.21 -5.65 24.70
CA ASP A 124 -3.14 -4.46 25.56
C ASP A 124 -4.35 -4.38 26.49
N GLY A 125 -5.57 -4.52 25.95
CA GLY A 125 -6.82 -4.45 26.73
C GLY A 125 -6.97 -5.58 27.76
N LEU A 126 -6.35 -6.73 27.52
CA LEU A 126 -6.32 -7.87 28.44
C LEU A 126 -5.11 -7.87 29.40
N ASN A 127 -4.23 -6.86 29.33
CA ASN A 127 -2.99 -6.78 30.12
C ASN A 127 -2.10 -8.03 30.04
N LEU A 128 -1.98 -8.65 28.86
CA LEU A 128 -1.22 -9.91 28.68
C LEU A 128 0.31 -9.72 28.68
N GLY A 129 0.78 -8.47 28.66
CA GLY A 129 2.20 -8.11 28.63
C GLY A 129 2.84 -8.17 27.23
N ASP A 130 4.05 -7.61 27.16
CA ASP A 130 4.74 -7.36 25.89
C ASP A 130 5.13 -8.63 25.12
N ASN A 131 5.41 -9.74 25.81
CA ASN A 131 5.76 -11.01 25.16
C ASN A 131 4.59 -11.62 24.36
N ALA A 132 3.37 -11.52 24.89
CA ALA A 132 2.17 -11.98 24.20
C ALA A 132 1.91 -11.10 22.97
N LYS A 133 2.00 -9.78 23.13
CA LYS A 133 1.86 -8.81 22.04
C LYS A 133 2.91 -8.99 20.95
N ALA A 134 4.18 -9.14 21.32
CA ALA A 134 5.27 -9.38 20.38
C ALA A 134 5.07 -10.68 19.59
N SER A 135 4.57 -11.74 20.25
CA SER A 135 4.25 -13.01 19.58
C SER A 135 3.18 -12.85 18.50
N ILE A 136 2.18 -11.99 18.72
CA ILE A 136 1.18 -11.64 17.70
C ILE A 136 1.80 -10.85 16.55
N ILE A 137 2.63 -9.84 16.85
CA ILE A 137 3.27 -9.00 15.82
C ILE A 137 4.18 -9.84 14.91
N THR A 138 5.07 -10.66 15.49
CA THR A 138 6.04 -11.45 14.73
C THR A 138 5.40 -12.58 13.91
N ARG A 139 4.19 -13.05 14.28
CA ARG A 139 3.46 -14.07 13.51
C ARG A 139 2.50 -13.49 12.48
N GLY A 140 2.06 -12.25 12.67
CA GLY A 140 1.07 -11.58 11.82
C GLY A 140 1.68 -10.78 10.67
N LEU A 141 3.00 -10.73 10.53
CA LEU A 141 3.76 -9.96 9.54
C LEU A 141 4.92 -10.76 8.97
#